data_AF-A0AAJ7U0H5-F1
#
_entry.id   AF-A0AAJ7U0H5-F1
#
_cell.length_a   1.000
_cell.length_b   1.000
_cell.length_c   1.000
_cell.angle_alpha   90.00
_cell.angle_beta   90.00
_cell.angle_gamma   90.00
#
_symmetry.space_group_name_H-M   'P 1'
#
loop_
_entity.id
_entity.type
_entity.pdbx_description
1 polymer ?
#
loop_
_entity_poly.entity_id
_entity_poly.type
_entity_poly.pdbx_seq_one_letter_code
_entity_poly.pdbx_strand_id
1 'polypeptide(L)'
;PPTPLASHRPQVTVFNVRLGRVSPGPPRPLRSVFPALLGPGGDHPGGGLDAAYYSYAHGALFLLKGPHAWRVLTDAERRAWASGGPQGSTITMKEAMKEAMKMKVTLPPRNALLPRQPTAQIWRDICDAGAAGA
;
A
#
# COMPACT_ATOMS: atom_id res chain seq x y z
N PRO A 1 -14.33 -36.17 9.17
CA PRO A 1 -14.93 -35.19 8.22
C PRO A 1 -13.84 -34.22 7.77
N PRO A 2 -13.72 -33.88 6.48
CA PRO A 2 -12.78 -32.84 6.08
C PRO A 2 -13.30 -31.49 6.58
N THR A 3 -12.46 -30.75 7.31
CA THR A 3 -12.74 -29.39 7.74
C THR A 3 -13.13 -28.54 6.54
N PRO A 4 -14.21 -27.75 6.58
CA PRO A 4 -14.56 -26.88 5.46
C PRO A 4 -13.38 -25.93 5.22
N LEU A 5 -12.82 -25.97 4.00
CA LEU A 5 -11.77 -25.06 3.56
C LEU A 5 -12.23 -23.64 3.88
N ALA A 6 -11.58 -23.02 4.86
CA ALA A 6 -11.85 -21.65 5.23
C ALA A 6 -11.88 -20.83 3.95
N SER A 7 -13.07 -20.31 3.64
CA SER A 7 -13.39 -19.30 2.64
C SER A 7 -12.16 -18.55 2.14
N HIS A 8 -11.97 -18.52 0.81
CA HIS A 8 -10.85 -17.95 0.04
C HIS A 8 -10.69 -16.42 0.21
N ARG A 9 -10.79 -15.92 1.44
CA ARG A 9 -10.43 -14.56 1.77
C ARG A 9 -8.91 -14.51 1.84
N PRO A 10 -8.30 -13.51 1.23
CA PRO A 10 -6.86 -13.34 1.18
C PRO A 10 -6.36 -12.94 2.56
N GLN A 11 -5.42 -13.74 3.04
CA GLN A 11 -4.82 -13.60 4.35
C GLN A 11 -3.33 -13.28 4.21
N VAL A 12 -2.82 -12.50 5.14
CA VAL A 12 -1.42 -12.07 5.22
C VAL A 12 -0.80 -12.74 6.44
N THR A 13 0.25 -13.51 6.20
CA THR A 13 1.16 -14.01 7.22
C THR A 13 2.42 -13.15 7.26
N VAL A 14 3.08 -13.08 8.42
CA VAL A 14 4.35 -12.37 8.56
C VAL A 14 5.45 -13.41 8.63
N PHE A 15 6.44 -13.32 7.75
CA PHE A 15 7.62 -14.17 7.80
C PHE A 15 8.77 -13.43 8.48
N ASN A 16 9.34 -14.03 9.53
CA ASN A 16 10.53 -13.50 10.19
C ASN A 16 11.77 -14.05 9.49
N VAL A 17 12.42 -13.20 8.68
CA VAL A 17 13.60 -13.57 7.91
C VAL A 17 14.77 -13.99 8.82
N ARG A 18 14.97 -13.37 9.98
CA ARG A 18 16.07 -13.71 10.91
C ARG A 18 15.90 -15.08 11.55
N LEU A 19 14.66 -15.47 11.82
CA LEU A 19 14.34 -16.76 12.44
C LEU A 19 13.98 -17.86 11.42
N GLY A 20 13.91 -17.51 10.13
CA GLY A 20 13.55 -18.44 9.06
C GLY A 20 12.16 -19.06 9.20
N ARG A 21 11.21 -18.37 9.86
CA ARG A 21 9.87 -18.94 10.14
C ARG A 21 8.77 -17.90 10.09
N VAL A 22 7.53 -18.37 9.86
CA VAL A 22 6.33 -17.55 10.05
C VAL A 22 6.23 -17.11 11.52
N SER A 23 5.98 -15.82 11.73
CA SER A 23 5.77 -15.25 13.07
C SER A 23 4.52 -15.87 13.73
N PRO A 24 4.55 -16.13 15.04
CA PRO A 24 3.38 -16.68 15.75
C PRO A 24 2.13 -15.82 15.58
N GLY A 25 0.98 -16.48 15.39
CA GLY A 25 -0.34 -15.83 15.32
C GLY A 25 -1.15 -16.25 14.09
N PRO A 26 -2.47 -15.99 14.11
CA PRO A 26 -3.32 -16.30 12.97
C PRO A 26 -2.99 -15.38 11.79
N PRO A 27 -3.16 -15.84 10.54
CA PRO A 27 -3.10 -14.97 9.38
C PRO A 27 -4.11 -13.83 9.51
N ARG A 28 -3.73 -12.63 9.05
CA ARG A 28 -4.54 -11.41 9.19
C ARG A 28 -5.17 -11.00 7.86
N PRO A 29 -6.37 -10.39 7.86
CA PRO A 29 -6.97 -9.92 6.62
C PRO A 29 -6.14 -8.77 6.01
N LEU A 30 -6.02 -8.74 4.68
CA LEU A 30 -5.23 -7.74 3.95
C LEU A 30 -5.57 -6.30 4.37
N ARG A 31 -6.88 -5.96 4.45
CA ARG A 31 -7.40 -4.66 4.89
C ARG A 31 -6.98 -4.24 6.30
N SER A 32 -6.68 -5.20 7.17
CA SER A 32 -6.20 -4.90 8.53
C SER A 32 -4.70 -4.62 8.56
N VAL A 33 -3.93 -5.28 7.70
CA VAL A 33 -2.48 -5.08 7.61
C VAL A 33 -2.13 -3.83 6.81
N PHE A 34 -2.87 -3.59 5.73
CA PHE A 34 -2.70 -2.46 4.82
C PHE A 34 -4.02 -1.68 4.72
N PRO A 35 -4.39 -0.87 5.72
CA PRO A 35 -5.63 -0.11 5.68
C PRO A 35 -5.60 0.94 4.57
N ALA A 36 -6.74 1.27 3.97
CA ALA A 36 -6.80 2.41 3.05
C ALA A 36 -6.54 3.73 3.80
N LEU A 37 -5.82 4.66 3.15
CA LEU A 37 -5.50 5.97 3.72
C LEU A 37 -6.76 6.75 4.14
N LEU A 38 -7.82 6.67 3.31
CA LEU A 38 -9.09 7.39 3.52
C LEU A 38 -10.08 6.60 4.38
N GLY A 39 -9.60 5.64 5.19
CA GLY A 39 -10.41 4.90 6.16
C GLY A 39 -11.15 3.68 5.58
N PRO A 40 -12.09 3.08 6.32
CA PRO A 40 -12.68 1.77 6.02
C PRO A 40 -13.42 1.66 4.67
N GLY A 41 -14.02 2.76 4.22
CA GLY A 41 -14.69 2.88 2.92
C GLY A 41 -13.79 3.38 1.79
N GLY A 42 -12.51 3.63 2.09
CA GLY A 42 -11.53 4.11 1.12
C GLY A 42 -11.15 3.06 0.08
N ASP A 43 -10.47 3.54 -0.95
CA ASP A 43 -9.98 2.72 -2.05
C ASP A 43 -8.95 1.69 -1.56
N HIS A 44 -9.20 0.41 -1.87
CA HIS A 44 -8.42 -0.72 -1.40
C HIS A 44 -8.60 -1.88 -2.38
N PRO A 45 -7.60 -2.76 -2.61
CA PRO A 45 -7.73 -3.92 -3.50
C PRO A 45 -8.82 -4.93 -3.08
N GLY A 46 -9.47 -4.71 -1.94
CA GLY A 46 -10.40 -5.60 -1.25
C GLY A 46 -9.76 -6.88 -0.73
N GLY A 47 -9.08 -7.59 -1.62
CA GLY A 47 -8.56 -8.92 -1.43
C GLY A 47 -7.49 -9.35 -2.44
N GLY A 48 -7.50 -10.64 -2.86
CA GLY A 48 -6.33 -11.38 -3.35
C GLY A 48 -5.52 -10.59 -4.36
N LEU A 49 -4.22 -10.47 -4.09
CA LEU A 49 -3.30 -9.72 -4.92
C LEU A 49 -2.77 -10.64 -6.02
N ASP A 50 -2.53 -10.07 -7.19
CA ASP A 50 -1.88 -10.79 -8.28
C ASP A 50 -0.36 -10.77 -8.10
N ALA A 51 0.16 -9.66 -7.55
CA ALA A 51 1.57 -9.51 -7.20
C ALA A 51 1.77 -8.47 -6.09
N ALA A 52 2.95 -8.50 -5.48
CA ALA A 52 3.47 -7.44 -4.64
C ALA A 52 4.95 -7.21 -4.98
N TYR A 53 5.37 -5.94 -5.02
CA TYR A 53 6.72 -5.55 -5.41
C TYR A 53 7.26 -4.49 -4.46
N TYR A 54 8.47 -4.69 -3.95
CA TYR A 54 9.17 -3.68 -3.15
C TYR A 54 10.24 -3.00 -4.01
N SER A 55 10.12 -1.68 -4.20
CA SER A 55 11.18 -0.90 -4.84
C SER A 55 12.16 -0.40 -3.79
N TYR A 56 13.41 -0.81 -3.90
CA TYR A 56 14.49 -0.30 -3.07
C TYR A 56 14.82 1.17 -3.37
N ALA A 57 14.71 1.58 -4.64
CA ALA A 57 14.99 2.96 -5.05
C ALA A 57 14.01 3.96 -4.41
N HIS A 58 12.74 3.58 -4.25
CA HIS A 58 11.71 4.43 -3.64
C HIS A 58 11.38 4.07 -2.19
N GLY A 59 12.01 3.02 -1.65
CA GLY A 59 11.74 2.52 -0.30
C GLY A 59 10.27 2.16 -0.05
N ALA A 60 9.54 1.75 -1.09
CA ALA A 60 8.09 1.62 -1.08
C ALA A 60 7.61 0.24 -1.55
N LEU A 61 6.54 -0.25 -0.90
CA LEU A 61 5.85 -1.48 -1.28
C LEU A 61 4.66 -1.14 -2.19
N PHE A 62 4.50 -1.90 -3.26
CA PHE A 62 3.41 -1.81 -4.21
C PHE A 62 2.61 -3.11 -4.21
N LEU A 63 1.29 -3.00 -4.12
CA LEU A 63 0.35 -4.10 -4.20
C LEU A 63 -0.37 -4.02 -5.54
N LEU A 64 -0.45 -5.11 -6.30
CA LEU A 64 -1.01 -5.12 -7.65
C LEU A 64 -2.24 -6.02 -7.74
N LYS A 65 -3.29 -5.53 -8.42
CA LYS A 65 -4.52 -6.27 -8.70
C LYS A 65 -5.18 -5.78 -10.01
N GLY A 66 -5.24 -6.66 -11.00
CA GLY A 66 -5.70 -6.36 -12.34
C GLY A 66 -4.92 -5.18 -12.93
N PRO A 67 -5.59 -4.17 -13.53
CA PRO A 67 -4.90 -3.02 -14.11
C PRO A 67 -4.53 -1.95 -13.06
N HIS A 68 -4.70 -2.22 -11.77
CA HIS A 68 -4.51 -1.25 -10.70
C HIS A 68 -3.38 -1.66 -9.75
N ALA A 69 -2.73 -0.66 -9.18
CA ALA A 69 -1.80 -0.86 -8.10
C ALA A 69 -1.94 0.21 -7.01
N TRP A 70 -1.58 -0.19 -5.79
CA TRP A 70 -1.64 0.62 -4.58
C TRP A 70 -0.26 0.70 -3.99
N ARG A 71 0.21 1.92 -3.72
CA ARG A 71 1.47 2.14 -3.03
C ARG A 71 1.22 2.27 -1.53
N VAL A 72 2.03 1.57 -0.75
CA VAL A 72 2.06 1.69 0.71
C VAL A 72 2.78 2.98 1.07
N LEU A 73 2.17 3.77 1.95
CA LEU A 73 2.74 4.98 2.51
C LEU A 73 4.06 4.67 3.22
N THR A 74 5.11 5.40 2.88
CA THR A 74 6.43 5.23 3.51
C THR A 74 6.48 5.87 4.90
N ASP A 75 7.39 5.40 5.75
CA ASP A 75 7.63 6.02 7.06
C ASP A 75 8.11 7.48 6.94
N ALA A 76 8.81 7.83 5.85
CA ALA A 76 9.22 9.20 5.56
C ALA A 76 8.02 10.10 5.25
N GLU A 77 7.11 9.68 4.37
CA GLU A 77 5.90 10.44 4.04
C GLU A 77 4.96 10.56 5.25
N ARG A 78 4.84 9.50 6.06
CA ARG A 78 4.06 9.56 7.31
C ARG A 78 4.65 10.54 8.32
N ARG A 79 5.99 10.63 8.43
CA ARG A 79 6.63 11.65 9.27
C ARG A 79 6.40 13.05 8.72
N ALA A 80 6.51 13.22 7.41
CA ALA A 80 6.22 14.49 6.75
C ALA A 80 4.76 14.93 6.99
N TRP A 81 3.81 13.97 7.02
CA TRP A 81 2.44 14.23 7.42
C TRP A 81 2.34 14.83 8.82
N ALA A 82 3.04 14.24 9.78
CA ALA A 82 3.07 14.72 11.17
C ALA A 82 3.71 16.11 11.31
N SER A 83 4.61 16.49 10.40
CA SER A 83 5.33 17.77 10.42
C SER A 83 4.71 18.87 9.54
N GLY A 84 3.46 18.72 9.08
CA GLY A 84 2.77 19.76 8.30
C GLY A 84 2.76 19.56 6.78
N GLY A 85 3.18 18.39 6.30
CA GLY A 85 3.03 17.96 4.91
C GLY A 85 4.35 17.70 4.17
N PRO A 86 4.29 16.96 3.05
CA PRO A 86 5.48 16.56 2.30
C PRO A 86 6.08 17.70 1.47
N GLN A 87 7.37 17.96 1.67
CA GLN A 87 8.17 18.95 0.92
C GLN A 87 8.52 18.53 -0.53
N GLY A 88 8.36 17.25 -0.90
CA GLY A 88 8.82 16.72 -2.19
C GLY A 88 8.02 15.55 -2.77
N SER A 89 6.70 15.50 -2.53
CA SER A 89 5.88 14.36 -2.97
C SER A 89 5.31 14.49 -4.38
N THR A 90 5.04 13.34 -5.02
CA THR A 90 4.34 13.23 -6.31
C THR A 90 2.92 13.80 -6.23
N ILE A 91 2.34 14.18 -7.38
CA ILE A 91 1.00 14.79 -7.47
C ILE A 91 -0.06 13.95 -6.72
N THR A 92 -0.01 12.62 -6.86
CA THR A 92 -0.96 11.72 -6.20
C THR A 92 -0.89 11.80 -4.67
N MET A 93 0.28 12.04 -4.07
CA MET A 93 0.40 12.22 -2.62
C MET A 93 -0.22 13.53 -2.14
N LYS A 94 -0.03 14.62 -2.90
CA LYS A 94 -0.62 15.92 -2.56
C LYS A 94 -2.15 15.85 -2.61
N GLU A 95 -2.70 15.20 -3.64
CA GLU A 95 -4.14 15.00 -3.78
C GLU A 95 -4.71 14.10 -2.68
N ALA A 96 -4.06 12.95 -2.43
CA ALA A 96 -4.47 12.04 -1.38
C ALA A 96 -4.44 12.70 0.01
N MET A 97 -3.44 13.54 0.28
CA MET A 97 -3.35 14.30 1.52
C MET A 97 -4.45 15.36 1.63
N LYS A 98 -4.73 16.10 0.55
CA LYS A 98 -5.83 17.08 0.52
C LYS A 98 -7.17 16.44 0.87
N GLU A 99 -7.49 15.30 0.27
CA GLU A 99 -8.73 14.57 0.57
C GLU A 99 -8.74 14.01 1.99
N ALA A 100 -7.62 13.50 2.49
CA ALA A 100 -7.52 13.02 3.86
C ALA A 100 -7.67 14.14 4.90
N MET A 101 -7.13 15.33 4.65
CA MET A 101 -7.33 16.51 5.50
C MET A 101 -8.80 16.92 5.54
N LYS A 102 -9.50 16.87 4.39
CA LYS A 102 -10.96 17.08 4.33
C LYS A 102 -11.72 16.05 5.17
N MET A 103 -11.24 14.81 5.21
CA MET A 103 -11.77 13.74 6.06
C MET A 103 -11.27 13.77 7.51
N LYS A 104 -10.54 14.81 7.93
CA LYS A 104 -9.97 14.99 9.28
C LYS A 104 -9.03 13.84 9.69
N VAL A 105 -8.32 13.24 8.75
CA VAL A 105 -7.27 12.26 9.02
C VAL A 105 -6.06 12.97 9.62
N THR A 106 -5.84 12.82 10.92
CA THR A 106 -4.73 13.46 11.65
C THR A 106 -3.40 12.79 11.38
N LEU A 107 -3.32 11.47 11.51
CA LEU A 107 -2.09 10.71 11.25
C LEU A 107 -2.45 9.34 10.67
N PRO A 108 -2.02 9.02 9.44
CA PRO A 108 -2.37 7.74 8.84
C PRO A 108 -1.70 6.55 9.55
N PRO A 109 -2.31 5.35 9.47
CA PRO A 109 -1.69 4.12 9.94
C PRO A 109 -0.32 3.86 9.28
N ARG A 110 0.57 3.21 10.03
CA ARG A 110 1.83 2.68 9.48
C ARG A 110 1.44 1.57 8.52
N ASN A 111 1.77 1.70 7.23
CA ASN A 111 1.34 0.85 6.11
C ASN A 111 -0.02 1.19 5.46
N ALA A 112 -0.51 2.43 5.59
CA ALA A 112 -1.71 2.84 4.85
C ALA A 112 -1.50 2.79 3.33
N LEU A 113 -2.52 2.36 2.58
CA LEU A 113 -2.52 2.37 1.12
C LEU A 113 -2.98 3.73 0.58
N LEU A 114 -2.20 4.26 -0.34
CA LEU A 114 -2.61 5.38 -1.18
C LEU A 114 -3.69 4.94 -2.17
N PRO A 115 -4.51 5.88 -2.67
CA PRO A 115 -5.50 5.57 -3.70
C PRO A 115 -4.89 4.85 -4.89
N ARG A 116 -5.67 3.93 -5.51
CA ARG A 116 -5.24 3.17 -6.69
C ARG A 116 -4.72 4.09 -7.79
N GLN A 117 -3.68 3.62 -8.45
CA GLN A 117 -3.20 4.17 -9.71
C GLN A 117 -3.24 3.08 -10.78
N PRO A 118 -3.30 3.45 -12.08
CA PRO A 118 -3.07 2.50 -13.16
C PRO A 118 -1.69 1.86 -13.02
N THR A 119 -1.61 0.54 -13.18
CA THR A 119 -0.35 -0.21 -13.08
C THR A 119 0.71 0.33 -14.05
N ALA A 120 0.30 0.72 -15.26
CA ALA A 120 1.18 1.34 -16.25
C ALA A 120 1.74 2.71 -15.83
N GLN A 121 1.08 3.43 -14.92
CA GLN A 121 1.60 4.68 -14.37
C GLN A 121 2.65 4.39 -13.29
N ILE A 122 2.36 3.44 -12.39
CA ILE A 122 3.31 3.01 -11.35
C ILE A 122 4.61 2.47 -11.95
N TRP A 123 4.55 1.70 -13.03
CA TRP A 123 5.79 1.21 -13.67
C TRP A 123 6.64 2.33 -14.27
N ARG A 124 6.02 3.41 -14.76
CA ARG A 124 6.77 4.59 -15.23
C ARG A 124 7.46 5.30 -14.07
N ASP A 125 6.76 5.45 -12.95
CA ASP A 125 7.32 6.04 -11.73
C ASP A 125 8.43 5.17 -11.11
N ILE A 126 8.30 3.83 -11.15
CA ILE A 126 9.28 2.89 -10.59
C ILE A 126 10.55 2.80 -11.45
N CYS A 127 10.40 2.82 -12.77
CA CYS A 127 11.53 2.59 -13.67
C CYS A 127 12.32 3.88 -13.97
N ASP A 128 11.93 5.04 -13.42
CA ASP A 128 12.38 6.36 -13.87
C ASP A 128 12.44 6.46 -15.41
N ALA A 129 11.56 5.71 -16.08
CA ALA A 129 11.43 5.68 -17.51
C ALA A 129 10.65 6.92 -17.90
N GLY A 130 11.28 8.08 -17.72
CA GLY A 130 10.97 9.24 -18.52
C GLY A 130 10.93 8.76 -19.96
N ALA A 131 9.89 9.16 -20.68
CA ALA A 131 9.80 8.89 -22.10
C ALA A 131 11.05 9.43 -22.78
N ALA A 132 12.08 8.58 -22.89
CA ALA A 132 13.10 8.69 -23.92
C ALA A 132 12.41 8.24 -25.21
N GLY A 133 11.45 9.04 -25.68
CA GLY A 133 11.06 9.12 -27.07
C GLY A 133 11.67 10.41 -27.59
N ALA A 134 12.67 10.37 -28.46
CA ALA A 134 12.59 9.93 -29.87
C ALA A 134 11.80 10.94 -30.70
#